data_AF-A0A538G6L5-F1
#
_entry.id   AF-A0A538G6L5-F1
#
_cell.length_a   1.000
_cell.length_b   1.000
_cell.length_c   1.000
_cell.angle_alpha   90.00
_cell.angle_beta   90.00
_cell.angle_gamma   90.00
#
_symmetry.space_group_name_H-M   'P 1'
#
loop_
_entity.id
_entity.type
_entity.pdbx_description
1 polymer ?
#
loop_
_entity_poly.entity_id
_entity_poly.type
_entity_poly.pdbx_seq_one_letter_code
_entity_poly.pdbx_strand_id
1 'polypeptide(L)'
;MESELRRGLAVAPGLDEQTEEELWHEDDGNDHSGWFCVRTDPFPCPAPSCGFVADFMTAAHLVLVWEERDDPNLLWHAQRAKEVGRNPRIVGYELSFGPSASYYAWEAAGRPVHGVRRR
;
A
#
# COMPACT_ATOMS: atom_id res chain seq x y z
N MET A 1 -37.55 37.69 -12.31
CA MET A 1 -37.67 36.34 -12.86
C MET A 1 -36.84 35.43 -11.99
N GLU A 2 -37.50 34.82 -11.01
CA GLU A 2 -36.90 33.92 -10.03
C GLU A 2 -36.57 32.59 -10.73
N SER A 3 -35.34 32.14 -10.59
CA SER A 3 -34.90 30.85 -11.12
C SER A 3 -35.04 29.81 -10.01
N GLU A 4 -35.87 28.81 -10.26
CA GLU A 4 -36.23 27.73 -9.34
C GLU A 4 -35.01 26.88 -8.94
N LEU A 5 -34.76 26.81 -7.63
CA LEU A 5 -33.82 25.86 -7.03
C LEU A 5 -34.35 24.42 -7.17
N ARG A 6 -33.66 23.61 -7.98
CA ARG A 6 -33.79 22.15 -7.95
C ARG A 6 -32.82 21.57 -6.91
N ARG A 7 -33.33 20.74 -5.99
CA ARG A 7 -32.52 19.96 -5.05
C ARG A 7 -31.63 18.97 -5.80
N GLY A 8 -30.35 18.93 -5.43
CA GLY A 8 -29.49 17.76 -5.68
C GLY A 8 -28.21 17.97 -6.49
N LEU A 9 -27.60 19.16 -6.52
CA LEU A 9 -26.24 19.29 -7.05
C LEU A 9 -25.46 20.36 -6.28
N ALA A 10 -24.54 19.91 -5.42
CA ALA A 10 -23.48 20.77 -4.91
C ALA A 10 -22.36 20.77 -5.97
N VAL A 11 -22.27 21.84 -6.75
CA VAL A 11 -21.01 22.18 -7.44
C VAL A 11 -20.25 23.06 -6.47
N ALA A 12 -19.23 22.50 -5.82
CA ALA A 12 -18.25 23.30 -5.09
C ALA A 12 -17.21 23.82 -6.10
N PRO A 13 -17.09 25.14 -6.31
CA PRO A 13 -15.95 25.71 -7.01
C PRO A 13 -14.80 25.85 -6.01
N GLY A 14 -13.76 25.05 -6.20
CA GLY A 14 -12.62 24.94 -5.29
C GLY A 14 -12.06 23.53 -5.32
N LEU A 15 -11.74 23.04 -6.52
CA LEU A 15 -10.85 21.89 -6.65
C LEU A 15 -9.45 22.41 -6.36
N ASP A 16 -9.14 22.50 -5.07
CA ASP A 16 -7.77 22.47 -4.62
C ASP A 16 -7.22 21.16 -5.18
N GLU A 17 -6.19 21.26 -6.01
CA GLU A 17 -5.44 20.14 -6.55
C GLU A 17 -4.87 19.35 -5.37
N GLN A 18 -5.65 18.42 -4.82
CA GLN A 18 -5.15 17.42 -3.88
C GLN A 18 -4.15 16.61 -4.68
N THR A 19 -2.87 16.93 -4.47
CA THR A 19 -1.76 16.14 -4.96
C THR A 19 -1.99 14.70 -4.53
N GLU A 20 -1.80 13.75 -5.45
CA GLU A 20 -1.83 12.28 -5.24
C GLU A 20 -0.94 11.80 -4.06
N GLU A 21 -0.15 12.72 -3.49
CA GLU A 21 0.78 12.59 -2.38
C GLU A 21 0.19 12.56 -0.97
N GLU A 22 -1.05 12.99 -0.75
CA GLU A 22 -1.64 13.04 0.60
C GLU A 22 -2.57 11.85 0.92
N LEU A 23 -2.77 10.94 -0.03
CA LEU A 23 -3.97 10.10 -0.04
C LEU A 23 -3.87 8.76 0.71
N TRP A 24 -2.68 8.23 1.00
CA TRP A 24 -2.56 6.90 1.62
C TRP A 24 -1.36 6.77 2.55
N HIS A 25 -1.45 7.46 3.68
CA HIS A 25 -0.80 6.99 4.91
C HIS A 25 -1.86 6.26 5.73
N GLU A 26 -1.64 4.99 6.06
CA GLU A 26 -2.34 4.37 7.19
C GLU A 26 -1.81 5.05 8.47
N ASP A 27 -2.30 6.25 8.76
CA ASP A 27 -2.26 6.88 10.08
C ASP A 27 -3.38 6.31 10.96
N ASP A 28 -3.72 5.02 10.79
CA ASP A 28 -4.72 4.35 11.63
C ASP A 28 -4.14 3.94 12.99
N GLY A 29 -2.87 4.24 13.26
CA GLY A 29 -2.20 3.97 14.53
C GLY A 29 -2.06 2.49 14.88
N ASN A 30 -2.46 1.58 13.98
CA ASN A 30 -2.33 0.15 14.18
C ASN A 30 -0.93 -0.28 13.74
N ASP A 31 -0.12 -0.71 14.71
CA ASP A 31 1.26 -1.12 14.47
C ASP A 31 1.38 -2.48 13.75
N HIS A 32 0.25 -3.08 13.35
CA HIS A 32 0.12 -4.41 12.73
C HIS A 32 0.93 -5.51 13.43
N SER A 33 1.27 -5.32 14.71
CA SER A 33 2.06 -6.30 15.45
C SER A 33 1.31 -7.63 15.53
N GLY A 34 2.00 -8.72 15.21
CA GLY A 34 1.41 -10.06 15.18
C GLY A 34 0.76 -10.45 13.84
N TRP A 35 0.68 -9.53 12.88
CA TRP A 35 0.29 -9.83 11.50
C TRP A 35 1.44 -10.51 10.74
N PHE A 36 1.19 -10.89 9.49
CA PHE A 36 2.13 -11.60 8.63
C PHE A 36 2.49 -10.79 7.39
N CYS A 37 3.72 -10.95 6.93
CA CYS A 37 4.20 -10.36 5.68
C CYS A 37 5.05 -11.38 4.90
N VAL A 38 5.40 -11.02 3.66
CA VAL A 38 6.25 -11.85 2.79
C VAL A 38 7.65 -11.27 2.74
N ARG A 39 8.62 -11.94 3.38
CA ARG A 39 10.04 -11.66 3.19
C ARG A 39 10.49 -12.24 1.85
N THR A 40 11.31 -11.51 1.11
CA THR A 40 11.89 -11.96 -0.17
C THR A 40 13.41 -11.79 -0.16
N ASP A 41 14.08 -12.31 -1.18
CA ASP A 41 15.41 -11.80 -1.52
C ASP A 41 15.32 -10.30 -1.89
N PRO A 42 16.40 -9.51 -1.68
CA PRO A 42 16.38 -8.06 -1.92
C PRO A 42 15.91 -7.72 -3.34
N PHE A 43 14.91 -6.85 -3.44
CA PHE A 43 14.31 -6.46 -4.71
C PHE A 43 14.32 -4.95 -4.90
N PRO A 44 14.96 -4.43 -5.96
CA PRO A 44 14.96 -2.99 -6.24
C PRO A 44 13.58 -2.55 -6.71
N CYS A 45 13.17 -1.36 -6.28
CA CYS A 45 11.97 -0.71 -6.77
C CYS A 45 12.05 -0.53 -8.30
N PRO A 46 11.03 -0.92 -9.08
CA PRO A 46 11.07 -0.83 -10.54
C PRO A 46 10.95 0.61 -11.08
N ALA A 47 10.66 1.60 -10.23
CA ALA A 47 10.59 3.00 -10.67
C ALA A 47 11.96 3.51 -11.13
N PRO A 48 12.05 4.16 -12.32
CA PRO A 48 13.31 4.55 -12.97
C PRO A 48 14.16 5.58 -12.22
N SER A 49 13.74 6.03 -11.03
CA SER A 49 14.48 6.95 -10.17
C SER A 49 14.40 6.60 -8.69
N CYS A 50 13.89 5.41 -8.34
CA CYS A 50 13.80 4.98 -6.96
C CYS A 50 14.98 4.08 -6.59
N GLY A 51 15.79 4.50 -5.61
CA GLY A 51 16.90 3.70 -5.08
C GLY A 51 16.48 2.73 -3.97
N PHE A 52 15.18 2.62 -3.68
CA PHE A 52 14.68 1.74 -2.63
C PHE A 52 14.90 0.28 -2.98
N VAL A 53 15.41 -0.49 -2.03
CA VAL A 53 15.57 -1.95 -2.13
C VAL A 53 14.83 -2.57 -0.97
N ALA A 54 13.88 -3.46 -1.28
CA ALA A 54 13.01 -4.07 -0.29
C ALA A 54 13.44 -5.52 -0.01
N ASP A 55 13.60 -5.86 1.28
CA ASP A 55 13.72 -7.24 1.75
C ASP A 55 12.35 -7.92 1.95
N PHE A 56 11.28 -7.17 1.75
CA PHE A 56 9.90 -7.61 1.92
C PHE A 56 9.07 -7.28 0.68
N MET A 57 7.92 -7.94 0.55
CA MET A 57 6.91 -7.52 -0.40
C MET A 57 6.32 -6.18 0.03
N THR A 58 6.48 -5.19 -0.83
CA THR A 58 6.01 -3.83 -0.57
C THR A 58 5.07 -3.35 -1.66
N ALA A 59 4.15 -2.46 -1.30
CA ALA A 59 3.46 -1.57 -2.22
C ALA A 59 3.71 -0.13 -1.76
N ALA A 60 4.04 0.78 -2.69
CA ALA A 60 4.32 2.17 -2.33
C ALA A 60 5.41 2.32 -1.23
N HIS A 61 6.37 1.41 -1.17
CA HIS A 61 7.40 1.28 -0.11
C HIS A 61 6.90 0.94 1.30
N LEU A 62 5.61 0.60 1.44
CA LEU A 62 5.03 0.07 2.66
C LEU A 62 5.07 -1.46 2.61
N VAL A 63 5.49 -2.12 3.68
CA VAL A 63 5.44 -3.57 3.82
C VAL A 63 3.98 -4.00 3.81
N LEU A 64 3.58 -4.83 2.83
CA LEU A 64 2.24 -5.37 2.82
C LEU A 64 2.08 -6.40 3.94
N VAL A 65 1.02 -6.24 4.73
CA VAL A 65 0.70 -7.11 5.87
C VAL A 65 -0.72 -7.67 5.77
N TRP A 66 -0.90 -8.86 6.34
CA TRP A 66 -2.17 -9.58 6.47
C TRP A 66 -2.34 -10.11 7.89
N GLU A 67 -3.55 -10.07 8.43
CA GLU A 67 -3.83 -10.54 9.79
C GLU A 67 -3.63 -12.06 9.93
N GLU A 68 -4.08 -12.83 8.95
CA GLU A 68 -4.05 -14.29 8.97
C GLU A 68 -2.87 -14.86 8.17
N ARG A 69 -2.20 -15.87 8.74
CA ARG A 69 -1.00 -16.48 8.14
C ARG A 69 -1.30 -17.24 6.84
N ASP A 70 -2.47 -17.87 6.79
CA ASP A 70 -2.95 -18.69 5.67
C ASP A 70 -3.95 -17.95 4.78
N ASP A 71 -3.99 -16.61 4.88
CA ASP A 71 -4.79 -15.76 4.01
C ASP A 71 -4.53 -16.09 2.51
N PRO A 72 -5.58 -16.36 1.71
CA PRO A 72 -5.43 -16.73 0.31
C PRO A 72 -4.71 -15.67 -0.54
N ASN A 73 -4.90 -14.38 -0.26
CA ASN A 73 -4.22 -13.30 -0.98
C ASN A 73 -2.74 -13.26 -0.62
N LEU A 74 -2.39 -13.46 0.65
CA LEU A 74 -0.99 -13.59 1.08
C LEU A 74 -0.31 -14.75 0.36
N LEU A 75 -0.94 -15.94 0.36
CA LEU A 75 -0.41 -17.15 -0.28
C LEU A 75 -0.25 -16.96 -1.79
N TRP A 76 -1.23 -16.33 -2.44
CA TRP A 76 -1.17 -16.02 -3.86
C TRP A 76 0.00 -15.09 -4.19
N HIS A 77 0.18 -14.02 -3.42
CA HIS A 77 1.26 -13.06 -3.64
C HIS A 77 2.64 -13.68 -3.38
N ALA A 78 2.77 -14.50 -2.34
CA ALA A 78 3.98 -15.29 -2.11
C ALA A 78 4.27 -16.21 -3.30
N GLN A 79 3.29 -16.94 -3.81
CA GLN A 79 3.47 -17.79 -5.00
C GLN A 79 3.93 -16.98 -6.23
N ARG A 80 3.37 -15.80 -6.48
CA ARG A 80 3.81 -14.91 -7.56
C ARG A 80 5.25 -14.44 -7.40
N ALA A 81 5.67 -14.11 -6.18
CA ALA A 81 7.06 -13.77 -5.89
C ALA A 81 8.01 -14.96 -6.15
N LYS A 82 7.57 -16.19 -5.85
CA LYS A 82 8.34 -17.41 -6.14
C LYS A 82 8.53 -17.62 -7.64
N GLU A 83 7.48 -17.40 -8.43
CA GLU A 83 7.51 -17.57 -9.90
C GLU A 83 8.52 -16.65 -10.58
N VAL A 84 8.78 -15.47 -10.00
CA VAL A 84 9.81 -14.53 -10.47
C VAL A 84 11.15 -14.67 -9.75
N GLY A 85 11.34 -15.77 -9.00
CA GLY A 85 12.63 -16.12 -8.40
C GLY A 85 13.01 -15.33 -7.14
N ARG A 86 12.05 -14.74 -6.41
CA ARG A 86 12.31 -13.88 -5.24
C ARG A 86 12.36 -14.62 -3.88
N ASN A 87 12.41 -15.95 -3.86
CA ASN A 87 12.56 -16.79 -2.65
C ASN A 87 11.67 -16.35 -1.44
N PRO A 88 10.33 -16.34 -1.61
CA PRO A 88 9.42 -15.78 -0.62
C PRO A 88 9.32 -16.65 0.63
N ARG A 89 9.25 -16.01 1.81
CA ARG A 89 8.97 -16.62 3.10
C ARG A 89 7.95 -15.81 3.88
N ILE A 90 6.91 -16.49 4.36
CA ILE A 90 5.89 -15.89 5.22
C ILE A 90 6.45 -15.82 6.64
N VAL A 91 6.50 -14.62 7.19
CA VAL A 91 7.03 -14.33 8.53
C VAL A 91 6.07 -13.42 9.29
N GLY A 92 6.14 -13.43 10.62
CA GLY A 92 5.45 -12.42 11.43
C GLY A 92 6.06 -11.05 11.16
N TYR A 93 5.22 -10.03 11.02
CA TYR A 93 5.64 -8.65 10.84
C TYR A 93 6.11 -8.05 12.16
N GLU A 94 7.18 -7.27 12.08
CA GLU A 94 7.71 -6.47 13.17
C GLU A 94 7.86 -5.03 12.71
N LEU A 95 7.59 -4.07 13.60
CA LEU A 95 7.80 -2.63 13.36
C LEU A 95 9.22 -2.29 12.88
N SER A 96 10.20 -3.13 13.23
CA SER A 96 11.60 -2.98 12.82
C SER A 96 11.81 -3.15 11.31
N PHE A 97 10.84 -3.74 10.58
CA PHE A 97 10.94 -4.00 9.14
C PHE A 97 10.65 -2.76 8.28
N GLY A 98 10.07 -1.71 8.88
CA GLY A 98 9.69 -0.47 8.19
C GLY A 98 8.19 -0.22 8.26
N PRO A 99 7.69 0.86 7.65
CA PRO A 99 6.27 1.17 7.66
C PRO A 99 5.48 0.10 6.89
N SER A 100 4.28 -0.19 7.36
CA SER A 100 3.41 -1.23 6.79
C SER A 100 2.12 -0.67 6.23
N ALA A 101 1.49 -1.46 5.36
CA ALA A 101 0.11 -1.26 4.95
C ALA A 101 -0.67 -2.58 4.94
N SER A 102 -1.90 -2.56 5.42
CA SER A 102 -2.81 -3.69 5.23
C SER A 102 -3.03 -3.93 3.75
N TYR A 103 -2.96 -5.18 3.30
CA TYR A 103 -3.27 -5.54 1.92
C TYR A 103 -4.65 -5.03 1.48
N TYR A 104 -5.64 -5.12 2.38
CA TYR A 104 -7.01 -4.73 2.10
C TYR A 104 -7.17 -3.21 2.04
N ALA A 105 -6.41 -2.46 2.85
CA ALA A 105 -6.37 -1.01 2.75
C ALA A 105 -5.72 -0.57 1.42
N TRP A 106 -4.60 -1.18 1.04
CA TRP A 106 -3.94 -0.94 -0.25
C TRP A 106 -4.83 -1.32 -1.46
N GLU A 107 -5.59 -2.39 -1.36
CA GLU A 107 -6.54 -2.80 -2.40
C GLU A 107 -7.69 -1.80 -2.51
N ALA A 108 -8.28 -1.39 -1.39
CA ALA A 108 -9.31 -0.36 -1.31
C ALA A 108 -8.81 0.99 -1.85
N ALA A 109 -7.51 1.25 -1.76
CA ALA A 109 -6.83 2.41 -2.32
C ALA A 109 -6.71 2.44 -3.83
N GLY A 110 -7.15 1.39 -4.53
CA GLY A 110 -6.95 1.28 -5.98
C GLY A 110 -5.54 0.83 -6.34
N ARG A 111 -4.81 0.19 -5.41
CA ARG A 111 -3.53 -0.49 -5.64
C ARG A 111 -2.39 0.46 -6.07
N PRO A 112 -2.12 1.54 -5.30
CA PRO A 112 -1.04 2.47 -5.63
C PRO A 112 0.32 1.75 -5.65
N VAL A 113 1.15 2.07 -6.65
CA VAL A 113 2.46 1.44 -6.85
C VAL A 113 3.61 2.28 -6.33
N HIS A 114 3.38 3.57 -6.07
CA HIS A 114 4.37 4.50 -5.53
C HIS A 114 3.78 5.42 -4.46
N GLY A 115 4.47 5.47 -3.33
CA GLY A 115 4.27 6.43 -2.25
C GLY A 115 5.66 6.80 -1.73
N VAL A 116 5.79 8.03 -1.25
CA VAL A 116 7.03 8.73 -0.86
C VAL A 116 7.76 9.45 -2.02
N ARG A 117 7.60 10.78 -2.06
CA ARG A 117 8.52 11.72 -2.74
C ARG A 117 9.89 11.68 -2.05
N ARG A 118 10.97 11.78 -2.84
CA ARG A 118 12.34 12.04 -2.32
C ARG A 118 12.31 13.27 -1.41
N ARG A 119 12.89 13.17 -0.21
CA ARG A 119 13.38 14.32 0.54
C ARG A 119 14.51 15.02 -0.23
#